data_AF-A0A6G3QLN0-F1
#
_entry.id   AF-A0A6G3QLN0-F1
#
_cell.length_a   1.000
_cell.length_b   1.000
_cell.length_c   1.000
_cell.angle_alpha   90.00
_cell.angle_beta   90.00
_cell.angle_gamma   90.00
#
_symmetry.space_group_name_H-M   'P 1'
#
loop_
_entity.id
_entity.type
_entity.pdbx_description
1 polymer ?
#
loop_
_entity_poly.entity_id
_entity_poly.type
_entity_poly.pdbx_seq_one_letter_code
_entity_poly.pdbx_strand_id
1 'polypeptide(L)'
;MSDLIVDFGLLNTSAKQLNAIQREFKNLGEWKDEVKSAVGASEIKEAMTEFIDNWDDNRKRLLESLESVGKMVEGTRDTFKSLDDELAKAGKKKK
;
A
#
# COMPACT_ATOMS: atom_id res chain seq x y z
N MET A 1 12.23 -31.60 -1.25
CA MET A 1 12.12 -30.20 -0.80
C MET A 1 12.36 -29.34 -2.01
N SER A 2 11.36 -28.57 -2.46
CA SER A 2 11.60 -27.53 -3.45
C SER A 2 12.56 -26.53 -2.83
N ASP A 3 13.65 -26.21 -3.53
CA ASP A 3 14.57 -25.18 -3.08
C ASP A 3 13.82 -23.84 -3.12
N LEU A 4 13.51 -23.29 -1.95
CA LEU A 4 12.76 -22.05 -1.85
C LEU A 4 13.74 -20.89 -1.97
N ILE A 5 13.75 -20.25 -3.14
CA ILE A 5 14.57 -19.07 -3.39
C ILE A 5 13.76 -17.83 -3.04
N VAL A 6 14.25 -17.06 -2.07
CA VAL A 6 13.62 -15.81 -1.63
C VAL A 6 14.39 -14.62 -2.19
N ASP A 7 13.72 -13.82 -3.02
CA ASP A 7 14.28 -12.58 -3.54
C ASP A 7 13.99 -11.41 -2.59
N PHE A 8 14.93 -11.15 -1.67
CA PHE A 8 14.84 -10.01 -0.76
C PHE A 8 14.90 -8.65 -1.47
N GLY A 9 15.53 -8.57 -2.65
CA GLY A 9 15.61 -7.35 -3.44
C GLY A 9 14.24 -6.94 -3.97
N LEU A 10 13.52 -7.92 -4.54
CA LEU A 10 12.13 -7.75 -4.97
C LEU A 10 11.23 -7.36 -3.79
N LEU A 11 11.27 -8.09 -2.68
CA LEU A 11 10.44 -7.80 -1.51
C LEU A 11 10.68 -6.38 -0.96
N ASN A 12 11.93 -5.95 -0.87
CA ASN A 12 12.27 -4.61 -0.38
C ASN A 12 11.82 -3.52 -1.36
N THR A 13 11.96 -3.75 -2.67
CA THR A 13 11.53 -2.80 -3.69
C THR A 13 10.01 -2.66 -3.70
N SER A 14 9.30 -3.79 -3.69
CA SER A 14 7.83 -3.82 -3.63
C SER A 14 7.29 -3.12 -2.38
N ALA A 15 7.87 -3.39 -1.20
CA ALA A 15 7.45 -2.71 0.04
C ALA A 15 7.64 -1.18 -0.04
N LYS A 16 8.78 -0.72 -0.59
CA LYS A 16 9.03 0.72 -0.79
C LYS A 16 8.03 1.36 -1.75
N GLN A 17 7.77 0.70 -2.88
CA GLN A 17 6.86 1.22 -3.91
C GLN A 17 5.41 1.27 -3.41
N LEU A 18 4.94 0.20 -2.75
CA LEU A 18 3.60 0.16 -2.17
C LEU A 18 3.40 1.26 -1.12
N ASN A 19 4.38 1.45 -0.22
CA ASN A 19 4.35 2.54 0.76
C ASN A 19 4.37 3.93 0.09
N ALA A 20 5.14 4.10 -0.98
CA ALA A 20 5.18 5.37 -1.71
C ALA A 20 3.82 5.70 -2.35
N ILE A 21 3.22 4.75 -3.05
CA ILE A 21 1.90 4.90 -3.67
C ILE A 21 0.84 5.16 -2.61
N GLN A 22 0.81 4.37 -1.53
CA GLN A 22 -0.15 4.56 -0.43
C GLN A 22 -0.04 5.97 0.15
N ARG A 23 1.18 6.48 0.35
CA ARG A 23 1.42 7.84 0.85
C ARG A 23 0.95 8.91 -0.13
N GLU A 24 1.23 8.76 -1.42
CA GLU A 24 0.75 9.68 -2.46
C GLU A 24 -0.77 9.74 -2.45
N PHE A 25 -1.44 8.59 -2.51
CA PHE A 25 -2.90 8.53 -2.47
C PHE A 25 -3.47 9.07 -1.17
N LYS A 26 -2.82 8.86 -0.01
CA LYS A 26 -3.26 9.42 1.29
C LYS A 26 -3.11 10.95 1.35
N ASN A 27 -2.12 11.49 0.64
CA ASN A 27 -1.83 12.92 0.62
C ASN A 27 -2.57 13.72 -0.45
N LEU A 28 -3.34 13.07 -1.32
CA LEU A 28 -4.35 13.75 -2.13
C LEU A 28 -5.34 14.40 -1.15
N GLY A 29 -5.23 15.72 -0.96
CA GLY A 29 -5.99 16.46 0.06
C GLY A 29 -7.51 16.36 -0.11
N GLU A 30 -8.25 16.94 0.84
CA GLU A 30 -9.70 17.03 0.73
C GLU A 30 -10.09 18.19 -0.19
N TRP A 31 -10.30 17.89 -1.46
CA TRP A 31 -10.71 18.88 -2.48
C TRP A 31 -12.21 18.84 -2.80
N LYS A 32 -12.95 17.93 -2.16
CA LYS A 32 -14.38 17.68 -2.43
C LYS A 32 -15.22 18.95 -2.32
N ASP A 33 -15.08 19.66 -1.21
CA ASP A 33 -15.93 20.80 -0.88
C ASP A 33 -15.60 22.02 -1.76
N GLU A 34 -14.33 22.17 -2.15
CA GLU A 34 -13.89 23.18 -3.10
C GLU A 34 -14.52 22.97 -4.49
N VAL A 35 -14.54 21.73 -4.98
CA VAL A 35 -15.13 21.44 -6.30
C VAL A 35 -16.66 21.51 -6.27
N LYS A 36 -17.31 21.06 -5.18
CA LYS A 36 -18.78 21.19 -5.01
C LYS A 36 -19.23 22.65 -4.97
N SER A 37 -18.42 23.56 -4.44
CA SER A 37 -18.73 25.00 -4.37
C SER A 37 -18.42 25.75 -5.66
N ALA A 38 -17.54 25.23 -6.51
CA ALA A 38 -17.19 25.84 -7.80
C ALA A 38 -18.27 25.65 -8.90
N VAL A 39 -19.20 24.71 -8.73
CA VAL A 39 -20.23 24.38 -9.73
C VAL A 39 -21.56 25.07 -9.41
N GLY A 40 -22.05 25.90 -10.36
CA GLY A 40 -23.21 26.76 -10.15
C GLY A 40 -24.57 26.22 -10.63
N ALA A 41 -24.60 25.34 -11.63
CA ALA A 41 -25.83 24.72 -12.12
C ALA A 41 -26.18 23.47 -11.29
N SER A 42 -27.47 23.27 -11.00
CA SER A 42 -27.93 22.21 -10.08
C SER A 42 -27.58 20.81 -10.60
N GLU A 43 -27.76 20.56 -11.89
CA GLU A 43 -27.49 19.28 -12.55
C GLU A 43 -26.00 18.96 -12.55
N ILE A 44 -25.15 19.98 -12.76
CA ILE A 44 -23.69 19.84 -12.69
C ILE A 44 -23.26 19.56 -11.25
N LYS A 45 -23.89 20.22 -10.28
CA LYS A 45 -23.62 20.01 -8.86
C LYS A 45 -23.93 18.59 -8.40
N GLU A 46 -25.05 18.02 -8.85
CA GLU A 46 -25.44 16.65 -8.54
C GLU A 46 -24.45 15.65 -9.15
N ALA A 47 -24.19 15.73 -10.46
CA ALA A 47 -23.25 14.85 -11.14
C ALA A 47 -21.82 14.94 -10.56
N MET A 48 -21.37 16.15 -10.22
CA MET A 48 -20.06 16.36 -9.59
C MET A 48 -20.01 15.80 -8.17
N THR A 49 -21.11 15.91 -7.41
CA THR A 49 -21.22 15.32 -6.07
C THR A 49 -21.10 13.80 -6.14
N GLU A 50 -21.83 13.17 -7.05
CA GLU A 50 -21.77 11.72 -7.26
C GLU A 50 -20.35 11.26 -7.68
N PHE A 51 -19.72 11.96 -8.62
CA PHE A 51 -18.35 11.67 -9.04
C PHE A 51 -17.37 11.73 -7.88
N ILE A 52 -17.44 12.81 -7.10
CA ILE A 52 -16.59 13.05 -5.95
C ILE A 52 -16.77 11.97 -4.87
N ASP A 53 -18.01 11.59 -4.59
CA ASP A 53 -18.34 10.57 -3.59
C ASP A 53 -17.84 9.20 -4.03
N ASN A 54 -18.09 8.82 -5.28
CA ASN A 54 -17.54 7.60 -5.86
C ASN A 54 -16.01 7.58 -5.88
N TRP A 55 -15.35 8.70 -6.21
CA TRP A 55 -13.89 8.79 -6.20
C TRP A 55 -13.31 8.50 -4.82
N ASP A 56 -13.89 9.09 -3.77
CA ASP A 56 -13.41 8.91 -2.40
C ASP A 56 -13.60 7.47 -1.88
N ASP A 57 -14.74 6.86 -2.18
CA ASP A 57 -14.99 5.46 -1.82
C ASP A 57 -13.99 4.51 -2.52
N ASN A 58 -13.73 4.73 -3.81
CA ASN A 58 -12.75 3.94 -4.55
C ASN A 58 -11.32 4.20 -4.05
N ARG A 59 -10.97 5.45 -3.72
CA ARG A 59 -9.67 5.80 -3.12
C ARG A 59 -9.47 5.11 -1.78
N LYS A 60 -10.47 5.07 -0.90
CA LYS A 60 -10.41 4.36 0.38
C LYS A 60 -10.15 2.86 0.18
N ARG A 61 -10.92 2.22 -0.71
CA ARG A 61 -10.73 0.79 -1.05
C ARG A 61 -9.34 0.49 -1.62
N LEU A 62 -8.80 1.39 -2.45
CA LEU A 62 -7.44 1.27 -2.98
C LEU A 62 -6.40 1.37 -1.86
N LEU A 63 -6.55 2.33 -0.94
CA LEU A 63 -5.64 2.48 0.19
C LEU A 63 -5.62 1.26 1.10
N GLU A 64 -6.78 0.68 1.40
CA GLU A 64 -6.91 -0.57 2.18
C GLU A 64 -6.22 -1.75 1.48
N SER A 65 -6.41 -1.86 0.16
CA SER A 65 -5.78 -2.92 -0.64
C SER A 65 -4.25 -2.78 -0.68
N LEU A 66 -3.75 -1.55 -0.86
CA LEU A 66 -2.32 -1.25 -0.82
C LEU A 66 -1.70 -1.58 0.54
N GLU A 67 -2.38 -1.22 1.63
CA GLU A 67 -1.95 -1.54 2.99
C GLU A 67 -1.89 -3.06 3.23
N SER A 68 -2.93 -3.78 2.81
CA SER A 68 -3.01 -5.24 2.95
C SER A 68 -1.84 -5.93 2.23
N VAL A 69 -1.64 -5.61 0.95
CA VAL A 69 -0.55 -6.20 0.16
C VAL A 69 0.81 -5.77 0.70
N GLY A 70 0.96 -4.51 1.11
CA GLY A 70 2.18 -3.99 1.74
C GLY A 70 2.58 -4.81 2.98
N LYS A 71 1.63 -5.05 3.89
CA LYS A 71 1.85 -5.86 5.09
C LYS A 71 2.23 -7.31 4.76
N MET A 72 1.64 -7.90 3.72
CA MET A 72 2.01 -9.25 3.28
C MET A 72 3.45 -9.32 2.78
N VAL A 73 3.87 -8.34 1.97
CA VAL A 73 5.25 -8.25 1.45
C VAL A 73 6.25 -8.04 2.59
N GLU A 74 5.97 -7.10 3.49
CA GLU A 74 6.81 -6.82 4.66
C GLU A 74 6.90 -8.01 5.60
N GLY A 75 5.76 -8.64 5.92
CA GLY A 75 5.72 -9.83 6.78
C GLY A 75 6.49 -11.02 6.19
N THR A 76 6.41 -11.22 4.88
CA THR A 76 7.19 -12.24 4.17
C THR A 76 8.68 -11.96 4.30
N ARG A 77 9.10 -10.73 3.99
CA ARG A 77 10.51 -10.28 4.10
C ARG A 77 11.05 -10.49 5.52
N ASP A 78 10.30 -10.06 6.52
CA ASP A 78 10.76 -10.06 7.91
C ASP A 78 10.83 -11.48 8.48
N THR A 79 9.89 -12.34 8.10
CA THR A 79 9.91 -13.76 8.48
C THR A 79 11.14 -14.48 7.92
N PHE A 80 11.43 -14.32 6.63
CA PHE A 80 12.61 -14.96 6.02
C PHE A 80 13.92 -14.38 6.54
N LYS A 81 13.97 -13.08 6.81
CA LYS A 81 15.15 -12.46 7.42
C LYS A 81 15.41 -13.01 8.83
N SER A 82 14.36 -13.14 9.65
CA SER A 82 14.48 -13.72 10.99
C SER A 82 14.97 -15.16 10.94
N LEU A 83 14.43 -15.96 10.02
CA LEU A 83 14.86 -17.35 9.81
C LEU A 83 16.35 -17.42 9.42
N ASP A 84 16.81 -16.58 8.49
CA ASP A 84 18.21 -16.53 8.07
C ASP A 84 19.14 -16.13 9.23
N ASP A 85 18.74 -15.13 10.02
CA ASP A 85 19.48 -14.69 11.21
C ASP A 85 19.60 -15.80 12.27
N GLU A 86 18.54 -16.59 12.49
CA GLU A 86 18.54 -17.74 13.39
C GLU A 86 19.47 -18.86 12.91
N LEU A 87 19.39 -19.21 11.63
CA LEU A 87 20.26 -20.22 11.01
C LEU A 87 21.74 -19.80 11.07
N ALA A 88 22.04 -18.53 10.78
CA ALA A 88 23.39 -17.98 10.88
C ALA A 88 23.95 -18.06 12.32
N LYS A 89 23.13 -17.76 13.33
CA LYS A 89 23.51 -17.91 14.75
C LYS A 89 23.75 -19.36 15.13
N ALA A 90 22.89 -20.28 14.70
CA ALA A 90 23.03 -21.71 14.97
C ALA A 90 24.30 -22.29 14.31
N GLY A 91 24.61 -21.86 13.08
CA GLY A 91 25.83 -22.24 12.38
C GLY A 91 27.11 -21.73 13.08
N LYS A 92 27.09 -20.50 13.61
CA LYS A 92 28.21 -19.93 14.39
C LYS A 92 28.45 -20.66 15.72
N LYS A 93 27.41 -21.19 16.37
CA LYS A 93 27.53 -21.95 17.63
C LYS A 93 28.10 -23.37 17.46
N LYS A 94 28.12 -23.91 16.23
CA LYS A 94 28.66 -25.25 15.92
C LYS A 94 30.14 -25.25 15.54
N LYS A 95 30.80 -24.09 15.49
CA LYS A 95 32.25 -23.93 15.33
C LYS A 95 32.87 -23.53 16.67
#